data_AF-A0A6I1QRY0-F1
#
_entry.id   AF-A0A6I1QRY0-F1
#
_cell.length_a   1.000
_cell.length_b   1.000
_cell.length_c   1.000
_cell.angle_alpha   90.00
_cell.angle_beta   90.00
_cell.angle_gamma   90.00
#
_symmetry.space_group_name_H-M   'P 1'
#
loop_
_entity.id
_entity.type
_entity.pdbx_description
1 polymer ?
#
loop_
_entity_poly.entity_id
_entity_poly.type
_entity_poly.pdbx_seq_one_letter_code
_entity_poly.pdbx_strand_id
1 'polypeptide(L)'
;MADRTAARRVKKYREIQRENRGIRRVEVQVPSVAAKDVKGLGRRLQDAFRKAAAAERPIRSVLATVNAPRPYPISAGELVHCLVTDHPDPKWRPHVEAFFDEVSAEAIHDIVLAGVVSFEDLYRAARNWRATDGRNVGWINEMADLRLARPAA
;
A
#
# COMPACT_ATOMS: atom_id res chain seq x y z
N MET A 1 10.53 37.39 24.11
CA MET A 1 10.79 36.15 24.87
C MET A 1 9.82 35.08 24.37
N ALA A 2 10.31 34.09 23.61
CA ALA A 2 9.46 33.00 23.12
C ALA A 2 8.98 32.14 24.29
N ASP A 3 7.66 32.00 24.42
CA ASP A 3 7.01 31.26 25.51
C ASP A 3 7.45 29.78 25.50
N ARG A 4 8.32 29.42 26.45
CA ARG A 4 8.87 28.07 26.63
C ARG A 4 7.76 27.03 26.84
N THR A 5 6.58 27.46 27.29
CA THR A 5 5.41 26.61 27.55
C THR A 5 4.75 26.16 26.24
N ALA A 6 4.64 27.08 25.27
CA ALA A 6 4.12 26.77 23.93
C ALA A 6 5.03 25.78 23.19
N ALA A 7 6.35 25.99 23.24
CA ALA A 7 7.32 25.07 22.64
C ALA A 7 7.26 23.64 23.23
N ARG A 8 7.06 23.53 24.56
CA ARG A 8 6.93 22.24 25.25
C ARG A 8 5.62 21.53 24.92
N ARG A 9 4.51 22.26 24.82
CA ARG A 9 3.20 21.71 24.40
C ARG A 9 3.24 21.23 22.95
N VAL A 10 3.85 21.99 22.05
CA VAL A 10 4.05 21.60 20.65
C VAL A 10 4.94 20.35 20.55
N LYS A 11 6.01 20.25 21.35
CA LYS A 11 6.87 19.06 21.39
C LYS A 11 6.11 17.82 21.87
N LYS A 12 5.36 17.93 22.98
CA LYS A 12 4.56 16.83 23.54
C LYS A 12 3.44 16.39 22.59
N TYR A 13 2.78 17.35 21.94
CA TYR A 13 1.75 17.06 20.93
C TYR A 13 2.34 16.36 19.69
N ARG A 14 3.55 16.76 19.28
CA ARG A 14 4.30 16.12 18.19
C ARG A 14 4.73 14.71 18.56
N GLU A 15 5.20 14.47 19.78
CA GLU A 15 5.57 13.13 20.28
C GLU A 15 4.35 12.20 20.31
N ILE A 16 3.22 12.67 20.85
CA ILE A 16 1.96 11.90 20.87
C ILE A 16 1.45 11.59 19.46
N GLN A 17 1.56 12.53 18.50
CA GLN A 17 1.22 12.23 17.10
C GLN A 17 2.18 11.24 16.45
N ARG A 18 3.45 11.24 16.85
CA ARG A 18 4.48 10.32 16.33
C ARG A 18 4.23 8.88 16.80
N GLU A 19 3.84 8.71 18.06
CA GLU A 19 3.48 7.41 18.63
C GLU A 19 2.14 6.89 18.09
N ASN A 20 1.11 7.72 18.00
CA ASN A 20 -0.24 7.26 17.64
C ASN A 20 -0.47 6.98 16.14
N ARG A 21 0.40 7.44 15.23
CA ARG A 21 0.20 7.24 13.78
C ARG A 21 1.21 6.30 13.12
N GLY A 22 2.24 5.85 13.84
CA GLY A 22 3.34 5.07 13.25
C GLY A 22 4.14 5.83 12.18
N ILE A 23 3.97 7.15 12.06
CA ILE A 23 4.62 7.97 11.03
C ILE A 23 5.98 8.46 11.55
N ARG A 24 7.06 8.05 10.87
CA ARG A 24 8.40 8.56 11.12
C ARG A 24 8.79 9.57 10.03
N ARG A 25 9.18 10.78 10.42
CA ARG A 25 9.85 11.70 9.51
C ARG A 25 11.27 11.19 9.26
N VAL A 26 11.57 10.89 8.02
CA VAL A 26 12.89 10.45 7.56
C VAL A 26 13.43 11.53 6.63
N GLU A 27 14.67 11.95 6.86
CA GLU A 27 15.38 12.84 5.94
C GLU A 27 16.12 11.99 4.92
N VAL A 28 15.83 12.22 3.63
CA VAL A 28 16.45 11.49 2.52
C VAL A 28 17.14 12.53 1.64
N GLN A 29 18.43 12.33 1.37
CA GLN A 29 19.18 13.13 0.41
C GLN A 29 18.98 12.55 -0.98
N VAL A 30 18.57 13.37 -1.94
CA VAL A 30 18.32 12.97 -3.32
C VAL A 30 18.85 14.04 -4.28
N PRO A 31 19.26 13.69 -5.50
CA PRO A 31 19.60 14.67 -6.53
C PRO A 31 18.46 15.67 -6.72
N SER A 32 18.79 16.94 -6.95
CA SER A 32 17.79 18.02 -7.09
C SER A 32 16.75 17.72 -8.17
N VAL A 33 17.18 17.06 -9.26
CA VAL A 33 16.32 16.62 -10.37
C VAL A 33 15.26 15.61 -9.95
N ALA A 34 15.56 14.73 -8.98
CA ALA A 34 14.65 13.67 -8.52
C ALA A 34 13.76 14.08 -7.33
N ALA A 35 13.97 15.28 -6.78
CA ALA A 35 13.30 15.72 -5.56
C ALA A 35 11.76 15.79 -5.69
N LYS A 36 11.26 16.11 -6.89
CA LYS A 36 9.80 16.13 -7.17
C LYS A 36 9.23 14.70 -7.23
N ASP A 37 9.93 13.78 -7.87
CA ASP A 37 9.48 12.39 -8.04
C ASP A 37 9.39 11.67 -6.69
N VAL A 38 10.41 11.84 -5.84
CA VAL A 38 10.45 11.27 -4.49
C VAL A 38 9.30 11.81 -3.63
N LYS A 39 8.99 13.12 -3.74
CA LYS A 39 7.81 13.71 -3.07
C LYS A 39 6.50 13.15 -3.62
N GLY A 40 6.42 12.94 -4.93
CA GLY A 40 5.27 12.33 -5.59
C GLY A 40 5.01 10.91 -5.10
N LEU A 41 6.06 10.07 -5.07
CA LEU A 41 6.01 8.71 -4.52
C LEU A 41 5.55 8.71 -3.06
N GLY A 42 6.13 9.59 -2.24
CA GLY A 42 5.74 9.72 -0.84
C GLY A 42 4.26 10.07 -0.66
N ARG A 43 3.71 10.97 -1.50
CA ARG A 43 2.28 11.30 -1.47
C ARG A 43 1.41 10.13 -1.90
N ARG A 44 1.79 9.43 -2.98
CA ARG A 44 1.07 8.23 -3.46
C ARG A 44 0.95 7.17 -2.36
N LEU A 45 2.06 6.88 -1.65
CA LEU A 45 2.06 5.92 -0.54
C LEU A 45 1.17 6.37 0.61
N GLN A 46 1.24 7.65 1.00
CA GLN A 46 0.39 8.19 2.06
C GLN A 46 -1.10 8.12 1.70
N ASP A 47 -1.44 8.40 0.44
CA ASP A 47 -2.81 8.35 -0.04
C ASP A 47 -3.32 6.90 -0.10
N ALA A 48 -2.49 5.95 -0.55
CA ALA A 48 -2.82 4.53 -0.54
C ALA A 48 -3.11 4.02 0.88
N PHE A 49 -2.25 4.34 1.86
CA PHE A 49 -2.51 3.98 3.27
C PHE A 49 -3.76 4.63 3.84
N ARG A 50 -4.02 5.90 3.50
CA ARG A 50 -5.25 6.58 3.94
C ARG A 50 -6.49 5.92 3.37
N LYS A 51 -6.48 5.58 2.09
CA LYS A 51 -7.58 4.89 1.43
C LYS A 51 -7.78 3.48 1.97
N ALA A 52 -6.70 2.75 2.26
CA ALA A 52 -6.77 1.44 2.91
C ALA A 52 -7.49 1.51 4.27
N ALA A 53 -7.16 2.53 5.08
CA ALA A 53 -7.82 2.75 6.36
C ALA A 53 -9.30 3.14 6.20
N ALA A 54 -9.65 3.90 5.15
CA ALA A 54 -11.04 4.26 4.86
C ALA A 54 -11.86 3.11 4.26
N ALA A 55 -11.22 2.20 3.51
CA ALA A 55 -11.83 1.05 2.86
C ALA A 55 -11.90 -0.18 3.79
N GLU A 56 -12.27 0.03 5.05
CA GLU A 56 -12.20 -0.98 6.12
C GLU A 56 -12.91 -2.29 5.74
N ARG A 57 -14.10 -2.22 5.15
CA ARG A 57 -14.87 -3.42 4.80
C ARG A 57 -14.23 -4.22 3.65
N PRO A 58 -13.92 -3.63 2.47
CA PRO A 58 -13.18 -4.33 1.42
C PRO A 58 -11.85 -4.93 1.90
N ILE A 59 -11.03 -4.13 2.61
CA ILE A 59 -9.70 -4.60 3.04
C ILE A 59 -9.79 -5.72 4.07
N ARG A 60 -10.78 -5.69 4.97
CA ARG A 60 -11.00 -6.76 5.96
C ARG A 60 -11.31 -8.10 5.29
N SER A 61 -12.09 -8.10 4.20
CA SER A 61 -12.38 -9.33 3.45
C SER A 61 -11.11 -9.95 2.88
N VAL A 62 -10.28 -9.13 2.22
CA VAL A 62 -8.98 -9.56 1.69
C VAL A 62 -8.08 -10.08 2.81
N LEU A 63 -7.98 -9.34 3.92
CA LEU A 63 -7.15 -9.71 5.06
C LEU A 63 -7.60 -11.03 5.71
N ALA A 64 -8.89 -11.34 5.72
CA ALA A 64 -9.39 -12.60 6.26
C ALA A 64 -8.85 -13.80 5.45
N THR A 65 -8.81 -13.69 4.12
CA THR A 65 -8.26 -14.74 3.26
C THR A 65 -6.75 -14.87 3.40
N VAL A 66 -6.00 -13.78 3.19
CA VAL A 66 -4.52 -13.85 3.15
C VAL A 66 -3.88 -14.20 4.50
N ASN A 67 -4.60 -13.99 5.60
CA ASN A 67 -4.13 -14.33 6.94
C ASN A 67 -4.54 -15.74 7.40
N ALA A 68 -5.40 -16.47 6.69
CA ALA A 68 -5.81 -17.80 7.08
C ALA A 68 -4.85 -18.86 6.51
N PRO A 69 -4.33 -19.84 7.29
CA PRO A 69 -4.13 -19.95 8.73
C PRO A 69 -2.68 -19.53 9.11
N ARG A 70 -2.28 -18.29 8.82
CA ARG A 70 -0.91 -17.81 9.02
C ARG A 70 -0.65 -17.52 10.51
N PRO A 71 0.53 -17.91 11.06
CA PRO A 71 0.86 -17.64 12.46
C PRO A 71 1.09 -16.16 12.77
N TYR A 72 1.50 -15.38 11.75
CA TYR A 72 1.72 -13.95 11.86
C TYR A 72 0.82 -13.22 10.85
N PRO A 73 -0.21 -12.49 11.30
CA PRO A 73 -1.09 -11.78 10.41
C PRO A 73 -0.40 -10.55 9.81
N ILE A 74 -0.63 -10.30 8.53
CA ILE A 74 -0.28 -9.04 7.87
C ILE A 74 -1.35 -7.99 8.18
N SER A 75 -0.94 -6.76 8.46
CA SER A 75 -1.87 -5.63 8.60
C SER A 75 -2.29 -5.06 7.23
N ALA A 76 -3.35 -4.25 7.20
CA ALA A 76 -3.78 -3.54 5.99
C ALA A 76 -2.66 -2.68 5.39
N GLY A 77 -1.93 -1.95 6.24
CA GLY A 77 -0.82 -1.09 5.80
C GLY A 77 0.35 -1.90 5.23
N GLU A 78 0.69 -3.03 5.85
CA GLU A 78 1.74 -3.91 5.36
C GLU A 78 1.35 -4.58 4.05
N LEU A 79 0.09 -5.01 3.90
CA LEU A 79 -0.41 -5.56 2.63
C LEU A 79 -0.33 -4.51 1.53
N VAL A 80 -0.84 -3.30 1.76
CA VAL A 80 -0.75 -2.22 0.77
C VAL A 80 0.70 -1.92 0.44
N HIS A 81 1.58 -1.82 1.43
CA HIS A 81 3.01 -1.63 1.20
C HIS A 81 3.56 -2.71 0.27
N CYS A 82 3.23 -3.98 0.50
CA CYS A 82 3.65 -5.11 -0.34
C CYS A 82 3.11 -5.05 -1.77
N LEU A 83 1.93 -4.46 -1.99
CA LEU A 83 1.28 -4.36 -3.30
C LEU A 83 1.73 -3.15 -4.13
N VAL A 84 2.39 -2.15 -3.53
CA VAL A 84 2.74 -0.90 -4.23
C VAL A 84 4.24 -0.60 -4.27
N THR A 85 5.05 -1.35 -3.52
CA THR A 85 6.50 -1.14 -3.43
C THR A 85 7.27 -2.08 -4.37
N ASP A 86 8.45 -1.65 -4.80
CA ASP A 86 9.37 -2.46 -5.61
C ASP A 86 10.29 -3.34 -4.76
N HIS A 87 10.41 -3.04 -3.46
CA HIS A 87 11.30 -3.75 -2.54
C HIS A 87 10.56 -4.20 -1.27
N PRO A 88 9.63 -5.16 -1.40
CA PRO A 88 8.86 -5.61 -0.25
C PRO A 88 9.68 -6.56 0.63
N ASP A 89 9.33 -6.61 1.92
CA ASP A 89 9.95 -7.50 2.90
C ASP A 89 9.60 -8.96 2.58
N PRO A 90 10.59 -9.84 2.27
CA PRO A 90 10.34 -11.22 1.84
C PRO A 90 9.51 -12.06 2.81
N LYS A 91 9.44 -11.69 4.10
CA LYS A 91 8.63 -12.43 5.10
C LYS A 91 7.14 -12.45 4.76
N TRP A 92 6.66 -11.48 3.98
CA TRP A 92 5.25 -11.36 3.58
C TRP A 92 4.91 -12.13 2.31
N ARG A 93 5.88 -12.84 1.71
CA ARG A 93 5.67 -13.61 0.49
C ARG A 93 4.45 -14.55 0.55
N PRO A 94 4.24 -15.34 1.63
CA PRO A 94 3.10 -16.25 1.69
C PRO A 94 1.73 -15.56 1.71
N HIS A 95 1.69 -14.30 2.18
CA HIS A 95 0.46 -13.50 2.19
C HIS A 95 0.19 -12.91 0.81
N VAL A 96 1.23 -12.50 0.09
CA VAL A 96 1.08 -11.96 -1.26
C VAL A 96 0.77 -13.06 -2.28
N GLU A 97 1.37 -14.24 -2.15
CA GLU A 97 1.00 -15.41 -2.95
C GLU A 97 -0.47 -15.77 -2.73
N ALA A 98 -0.93 -15.84 -1.47
CA ALA A 98 -2.34 -16.02 -1.15
C ALA A 98 -3.23 -14.88 -1.67
N PHE A 99 -2.72 -13.64 -1.73
CA PHE A 99 -3.47 -12.54 -2.33
C PHE A 99 -3.78 -12.80 -3.81
N PHE A 100 -2.78 -13.21 -4.59
CA PHE A 100 -2.96 -13.45 -6.02
C PHE A 100 -3.68 -14.77 -6.32
N ASP A 101 -3.56 -15.74 -5.43
CA ASP A 101 -4.12 -17.07 -5.66
C ASP A 101 -5.48 -17.31 -4.99
N GLU A 102 -5.67 -16.88 -3.75
CA GLU A 102 -6.78 -17.30 -2.89
C GLU A 102 -7.90 -16.25 -2.77
N VAL A 103 -7.58 -14.97 -2.85
CA VAL A 103 -8.56 -13.88 -2.74
C VAL A 103 -9.50 -13.90 -3.95
N SER A 104 -10.80 -13.67 -3.74
CA SER A 104 -11.75 -13.64 -4.85
C SER A 104 -11.53 -12.41 -5.74
N ALA A 105 -11.80 -12.56 -7.04
CA ALA A 105 -11.70 -11.45 -7.99
C ALA A 105 -12.61 -10.27 -7.58
N GLU A 106 -13.79 -10.53 -7.00
CA GLU A 106 -14.65 -9.46 -6.50
C GLU A 106 -14.00 -8.67 -5.37
N ALA A 107 -13.36 -9.34 -4.40
CA ALA A 107 -12.70 -8.67 -3.28
C ALA A 107 -11.47 -7.85 -3.76
N ILE A 108 -10.74 -8.35 -4.76
CA ILE A 108 -9.66 -7.58 -5.41
C ILE A 108 -10.24 -6.37 -6.13
N HIS A 109 -11.34 -6.52 -6.84
CA HIS A 109 -11.98 -5.41 -7.55
C HIS A 109 -12.50 -4.35 -6.58
N ASP A 110 -13.09 -4.75 -5.45
CA ASP A 110 -13.60 -3.83 -4.43
C ASP A 110 -12.51 -2.91 -3.87
N ILE A 111 -11.30 -3.44 -3.58
CA ILE A 111 -10.18 -2.60 -3.11
C ILE A 111 -9.64 -1.69 -4.22
N VAL A 112 -9.77 -2.09 -5.50
CA VAL A 112 -9.44 -1.25 -6.66
C VAL A 112 -10.46 -0.12 -6.85
N LEU A 113 -11.76 -0.42 -6.71
CA LEU A 113 -12.83 0.58 -6.77
C LEU A 113 -12.75 1.59 -5.62
N ALA A 114 -12.37 1.12 -4.42
CA ALA A 114 -12.05 1.97 -3.28
C ALA A 114 -10.76 2.80 -3.49
N GLY A 115 -10.01 2.52 -4.57
CA GLY A 115 -8.80 3.24 -4.95
C GLY A 115 -7.60 2.99 -4.05
N VAL A 116 -7.63 1.91 -3.26
CA VAL A 116 -6.53 1.50 -2.36
C VAL A 116 -5.30 1.15 -3.18
N VAL A 117 -5.52 0.43 -4.28
CA VAL A 117 -4.54 0.04 -5.29
C VAL A 117 -5.19 0.17 -6.68
N SER A 118 -4.40 0.19 -7.72
CA SER A 118 -4.87 0.09 -9.12
C SER A 118 -4.52 -1.28 -9.72
N PHE A 119 -5.16 -1.67 -10.82
CA PHE A 119 -4.75 -2.87 -11.56
C PHE A 119 -3.30 -2.79 -12.05
N GLU A 120 -2.77 -1.60 -12.32
CA GLU A 120 -1.35 -1.42 -12.65
C GLU A 120 -0.44 -1.71 -11.45
N ASP A 121 -0.83 -1.31 -10.24
CA ASP A 121 -0.11 -1.67 -9.01
C ASP A 121 -0.08 -3.19 -8.84
N LEU A 122 -1.23 -3.85 -9.02
CA LEU A 122 -1.35 -5.30 -8.89
C LEU A 122 -0.53 -6.06 -9.95
N TYR A 123 -0.55 -5.59 -11.20
CA TYR A 123 0.27 -6.12 -12.28
C TYR A 123 1.77 -6.03 -11.95
N ARG A 124 2.21 -4.89 -11.43
CA ARG A 124 3.62 -4.69 -11.01
C ARG A 124 3.97 -5.56 -9.81
N ALA A 125 3.09 -5.63 -8.82
CA ALA A 125 3.28 -6.46 -7.65
C ALA A 125 3.41 -7.95 -8.00
N ALA A 126 2.57 -8.49 -8.88
CA ALA A 126 2.67 -9.89 -9.32
C ALA A 126 4.06 -10.21 -9.91
N ARG A 127 4.63 -9.26 -10.67
CA ARG A 127 5.99 -9.38 -11.23
C ARG A 127 7.08 -9.23 -10.17
N ASN A 128 6.98 -8.21 -9.32
CA ASN A 128 7.97 -7.94 -8.25
C ASN A 128 8.09 -9.14 -7.30
N TRP A 129 6.97 -9.77 -6.97
CA TRP A 129 6.91 -10.95 -6.12
C TRP A 129 7.13 -12.28 -6.85
N ARG A 130 7.17 -12.26 -8.20
CA ARG A 130 7.19 -13.46 -9.05
C ARG A 130 6.02 -14.41 -8.76
N ALA A 131 4.87 -13.85 -8.37
CA ALA A 131 3.63 -14.58 -8.14
C ALA A 131 2.84 -14.68 -9.45
N THR A 132 3.45 -15.28 -10.49
CA THR A 132 2.86 -15.33 -11.85
C THR A 132 1.77 -16.36 -12.02
N ASP A 133 1.74 -17.36 -11.14
CA ASP A 133 0.92 -18.57 -11.31
C ASP A 133 -0.39 -18.50 -10.49
N GLY A 134 -0.64 -17.38 -9.80
CA GLY A 134 -1.86 -17.20 -9.01
C GLY A 134 -3.11 -17.13 -9.89
N ARG A 135 -4.21 -17.74 -9.43
CA ARG A 135 -5.49 -17.80 -10.17
C ARG A 135 -5.97 -16.45 -10.73
N ASN A 136 -5.73 -15.34 -10.02
CA ASN A 136 -6.21 -14.02 -10.45
C ASN A 136 -5.24 -13.27 -11.38
N VAL A 137 -4.02 -13.75 -11.58
CA VAL A 137 -2.97 -13.00 -12.30
C VAL A 137 -3.35 -12.73 -13.76
N GLY A 138 -3.93 -13.72 -14.44
CA GLY A 138 -4.40 -13.56 -15.82
C GLY A 138 -5.44 -12.44 -15.94
N TRP A 139 -6.48 -12.49 -15.10
CA TRP A 139 -7.52 -11.46 -15.04
C TRP A 139 -6.97 -10.07 -14.67
N ILE A 140 -6.03 -9.99 -13.71
CA ILE A 140 -5.39 -8.72 -13.34
C ILE A 140 -4.61 -8.12 -14.53
N ASN A 141 -3.90 -8.95 -15.29
CA ASN A 141 -3.17 -8.49 -16.48
C ASN A 141 -4.14 -7.92 -17.52
N GLU A 142 -5.24 -8.62 -17.81
CA GLU A 142 -6.28 -8.14 -18.73
C GLU A 142 -6.85 -6.78 -18.28
N MET A 143 -7.16 -6.64 -16.99
CA MET A 143 -7.71 -5.38 -16.46
C MET A 143 -6.68 -4.24 -16.48
N ALA A 144 -5.39 -4.54 -16.28
CA ALA A 144 -4.32 -3.56 -16.42
C ALA A 144 -4.18 -3.11 -17.88
N ASP A 145 -4.21 -4.04 -18.83
CA ASP A 145 -4.10 -3.77 -20.26
C ASP A 145 -5.27 -2.92 -20.77
N LEU A 146 -6.50 -3.17 -20.31
CA LEU A 146 -7.67 -2.32 -20.64
C LEU A 146 -7.48 -0.85 -20.20
N ARG A 147 -6.77 -0.62 -19.09
CA ARG A 147 -6.45 0.74 -18.64
C ARG A 147 -5.31 1.36 -19.44
N LEU A 148 -4.28 0.59 -19.78
CA LEU A 148 -3.15 1.05 -20.58
C LEU A 148 -3.54 1.33 -22.04
N ALA A 149 -4.48 0.56 -22.57
CA ALA A 149 -5.01 0.71 -23.92
C ALA A 149 -5.97 1.90 -24.07
N ARG A 150 -6.30 2.63 -23.00
CA ARG A 150 -7.08 3.88 -23.07
C ARG A 150 -6.11 5.04 -23.37
N PRO A 151 -6.08 5.57 -24.61
CA PRO A 151 -5.28 6.76 -24.90
C PRO A 151 -5.95 7.98 -24.25
N ALA A 152 -5.13 8.98 -23.91
CA ALA A 152 -5.55 10.23 -23.30
C ALA A 152 -6.77 10.84 -24.03
N ALA A 153 -7.84 11.08 -23.27
CA ALA A 153 -8.87 12.04 -23.64
C ALA A 153 -8.45 13.44 -23.18
#